data_AF-A0A5D2VAM3-F1
#
_entry.id   AF-A0A5D2VAM3-F1
#
_cell.length_a   1.000
_cell.length_b   1.000
_cell.length_c   1.000
_cell.angle_alpha   90.00
_cell.angle_beta   90.00
_cell.angle_gamma   90.00
#
_symmetry.space_group_name_H-M   'P 1'
#
loop_
_entity.id
_entity.type
_entity.pdbx_description
1 polymer ?
#
loop_
_entity_poly.entity_id
_entity_poly.type
_entity_poly.pdbx_seq_one_letter_code
_entity_poly.pdbx_strand_id
1 'polypeptide(L)'
;AGFIASHVCNRLIRNYPDYKIVVLDKLDYCSSLKNLDPSRSSPNFKFIKGDIASADLVHFILQTEFIDTIMHFAAQTHVDNSFACKVTGQIRRFIHVSTDEVYGETDEDAVVGNHEASQLLPTNPYSATKAGAEMLVMAYGRSYGLPVITTRGNNVYGTNQFPEKLIPKFILLAMNGKILPIHGDGSNVRSYLYCEDVAEAFEVILHRGEVGHVYNIGTKKERRVFDVARDICRLFNLDPESQIKFVENRPFNDQRYFLHDQKLKSLGCNPDWWGDVSGALLPHPRMLMLPGIERQFNAPDTSNSGLGSAPHNIPSEKPSLKFLIYGRTEQDIPFEYGKGRLEQRSQLLDDIQTVKPTHVFNAAGVTGRPNVDWCETHKPETIRTNVVGTLTLADICREHDLLMINYATGCIFEYDATHPLGTGVGFKEEDKPNFTGSFYSKTKAVVEELLREFDNVCTLRVRMPISSDLSNPRNFITKITRYNKVVDISNSMTILDELLPVSIEMAKRNLRGIWNFTTLVL
;
A
#
# COMPACT_ATOMS: atom_id res chain seq x y z
N ALA A 1 -1.66 5.44 -10.13
CA ALA A 1 -0.20 5.29 -9.97
C ALA A 1 0.25 3.83 -9.77
N GLY A 2 -0.65 2.85 -9.69
CA GLY A 2 -0.29 1.42 -9.74
C GLY A 2 0.21 0.93 -11.10
N PHE A 3 0.66 -0.32 -11.15
CA PHE A 3 1.29 -0.99 -12.31
C PHE A 3 0.49 -0.82 -13.63
N ILE A 4 -0.63 -1.52 -13.82
CA ILE A 4 -1.38 -1.52 -15.08
C ILE A 4 -1.87 -0.12 -15.46
N ALA A 5 -2.45 0.59 -14.49
CA ALA A 5 -3.01 1.93 -14.70
C ALA A 5 -1.98 2.93 -15.21
N SER A 6 -0.71 2.83 -14.78
CA SER A 6 0.34 3.72 -15.23
C SER A 6 0.69 3.53 -16.71
N HIS A 7 0.70 2.30 -17.21
CA HIS A 7 0.91 2.00 -18.63
C HIS A 7 -0.23 2.55 -19.49
N VAL A 8 -1.47 2.31 -19.08
CA VAL A 8 -2.67 2.86 -19.75
C VAL A 8 -2.60 4.38 -19.78
N CYS A 9 -2.31 5.02 -18.64
CA CYS A 9 -2.19 6.45 -18.51
C CYS A 9 -1.12 7.04 -19.44
N ASN A 10 0.12 6.53 -19.38
CA ASN A 10 1.22 7.01 -20.20
C ASN A 10 0.95 6.84 -21.70
N ARG A 11 0.30 5.72 -22.07
CA ARG A 11 -0.09 5.46 -23.45
C ARG A 11 -1.13 6.45 -23.95
N LEU A 12 -2.19 6.69 -23.17
CA LEU A 12 -3.26 7.62 -23.56
C LEU A 12 -2.75 9.07 -23.64
N ILE A 13 -1.90 9.50 -22.70
CA ILE A 13 -1.31 10.85 -22.69
C ILE A 13 -0.46 11.08 -23.95
N ARG A 14 0.37 10.09 -24.31
CA ARG A 14 1.24 10.14 -25.48
C ARG A 14 0.45 10.13 -26.79
N ASN A 15 -0.55 9.26 -26.90
CA ASN A 15 -1.25 9.02 -28.15
C ASN A 15 -2.40 10.02 -28.41
N TYR A 16 -2.94 10.63 -27.35
CA TYR A 16 -4.08 11.55 -27.44
C TYR A 16 -3.78 12.87 -26.70
N PRO A 17 -3.02 13.79 -27.31
CA PRO A 17 -2.67 15.09 -26.70
C PRO A 17 -3.88 15.94 -26.32
N ASP A 18 -5.00 15.76 -27.03
CA ASP A 18 -6.26 16.48 -26.79
C ASP A 18 -7.03 15.94 -25.56
N TYR A 19 -6.64 14.79 -25.01
CA TYR A 19 -7.30 14.19 -23.85
C TYR A 19 -6.74 14.76 -22.58
N LYS A 20 -7.60 15.25 -21.70
CA LYS A 20 -7.23 15.60 -20.33
C LYS A 20 -7.30 14.35 -19.44
N ILE A 21 -6.15 13.93 -18.92
CA ILE A 21 -6.04 12.71 -18.13
C ILE A 21 -5.72 13.06 -16.69
N VAL A 22 -6.68 12.72 -15.81
CA VAL A 22 -6.59 12.95 -14.36
C VAL A 22 -6.41 11.61 -13.65
N VAL A 23 -5.30 11.45 -12.95
CA VAL A 23 -5.03 10.27 -12.13
C VAL A 23 -5.34 10.59 -10.67
N LEU A 24 -6.33 9.89 -10.11
CA LEU A 24 -6.63 9.85 -8.68
C LEU A 24 -6.03 8.58 -8.08
N ASP A 25 -5.14 8.71 -7.10
CA ASP A 25 -4.56 7.56 -6.39
C ASP A 25 -4.18 7.94 -4.96
N LYS A 26 -4.41 7.04 -4.00
CA LYS A 26 -4.07 7.28 -2.59
C LYS A 26 -2.58 7.10 -2.28
N LEU A 27 -1.82 6.56 -3.23
CA LEU A 27 -0.40 6.19 -3.14
C LEU A 27 -0.15 5.08 -2.09
N ASP A 28 -0.80 3.94 -2.28
CA ASP A 28 -0.61 2.73 -1.46
C ASP A 28 0.74 2.02 -1.76
N TYR A 29 1.09 0.99 -0.97
CA TYR A 29 2.39 0.30 -1.01
C TYR A 29 2.81 -0.19 -2.41
N CYS A 30 1.85 -0.62 -3.24
CA CYS A 30 2.10 -1.17 -4.58
C CYS A 30 2.09 -0.10 -5.69
N SER A 31 2.00 1.18 -5.34
CA SER A 31 1.93 2.29 -6.27
C SER A 31 3.20 3.15 -6.22
N SER A 32 3.52 3.82 -7.32
CA SER A 32 4.66 4.76 -7.35
C SER A 32 4.39 5.89 -8.32
N LEU A 33 4.68 7.13 -7.88
CA LEU A 33 4.65 8.30 -8.77
C LEU A 33 5.66 8.18 -9.91
N LYS A 34 6.76 7.44 -9.70
CA LYS A 34 7.78 7.21 -10.72
C LYS A 34 7.22 6.53 -11.97
N ASN A 35 6.17 5.73 -11.80
CA ASN A 35 5.50 5.06 -12.92
C ASN A 35 4.85 6.07 -13.90
N LEU A 36 4.60 7.30 -13.45
CA LEU A 36 3.97 8.38 -14.23
C LEU A 36 4.97 9.46 -14.66
N ASP A 37 6.26 9.33 -14.32
CA ASP A 37 7.31 10.27 -14.71
C ASP A 37 7.35 10.54 -16.23
N PRO A 38 7.15 9.55 -17.13
CA PRO A 38 7.14 9.81 -18.57
C PRO A 38 6.09 10.86 -19.01
N SER A 39 5.01 10.99 -18.25
CA SER A 39 3.90 11.88 -18.56
C SER A 39 3.82 13.10 -17.64
N ARG A 40 4.70 13.21 -16.65
CA ARG A 40 4.61 14.21 -15.58
C ARG A 40 4.68 15.65 -16.05
N SER A 41 5.41 15.91 -17.13
CA SER A 41 5.54 17.23 -17.77
C SER A 41 4.51 17.49 -18.87
N SER A 42 3.63 16.53 -19.16
CA SER A 42 2.65 16.68 -20.24
C SER A 42 1.55 17.67 -19.83
N PRO A 43 1.17 18.62 -20.70
CA PRO A 43 0.20 19.67 -20.36
C PRO A 43 -1.21 19.12 -20.12
N ASN A 44 -1.49 17.93 -20.65
CA ASN A 44 -2.76 17.24 -20.57
C ASN A 44 -2.83 16.21 -19.42
N PHE A 45 -1.85 16.21 -18.52
CA PHE A 45 -1.78 15.32 -17.36
C PHE A 45 -1.99 16.06 -16.04
N LYS A 46 -2.80 15.48 -15.14
CA LYS A 46 -2.94 15.93 -13.76
C LYS A 46 -2.94 14.75 -12.80
N PHE A 47 -2.17 14.86 -11.72
CA PHE A 47 -2.18 13.90 -10.62
C PHE A 47 -2.87 14.49 -9.40
N ILE A 48 -3.74 13.72 -8.76
CA ILE A 48 -4.44 14.07 -7.52
C ILE A 48 -4.24 12.93 -6.52
N LYS A 49 -3.63 13.25 -5.37
CA LYS A 49 -3.50 12.29 -4.28
C LYS A 49 -4.80 12.24 -3.49
N GLY A 50 -5.41 11.06 -3.35
CA GLY A 50 -6.60 10.89 -2.53
C GLY A 50 -7.25 9.52 -2.65
N ASP A 51 -8.19 9.24 -1.76
CA ASP A 51 -8.91 7.96 -1.72
C ASP A 51 -10.23 8.04 -2.48
N ILE A 52 -10.53 7.01 -3.27
CA ILE A 52 -11.81 6.85 -3.98
C ILE A 52 -13.00 6.67 -3.04
N ALA A 53 -12.76 6.28 -1.78
CA ALA A 53 -13.79 6.20 -0.74
C ALA A 53 -14.28 7.59 -0.29
N SER A 54 -13.54 8.66 -0.60
CA SER A 54 -13.99 10.02 -0.33
C SER A 54 -14.95 10.50 -1.42
N ALA A 55 -16.25 10.34 -1.16
CA ALA A 55 -17.30 10.77 -2.09
C ALA A 55 -17.20 12.26 -2.45
N ASP A 56 -16.91 13.13 -1.48
CA ASP A 56 -16.75 14.57 -1.70
C ASP A 56 -15.58 14.89 -2.63
N LEU A 57 -14.44 14.22 -2.45
CA LEU A 57 -13.27 14.40 -3.32
C LEU A 57 -13.56 13.93 -4.74
N VAL A 58 -14.15 12.73 -4.88
CA VAL A 58 -14.53 12.19 -6.19
C VAL A 58 -15.51 13.14 -6.87
N HIS A 59 -16.54 13.60 -6.16
CA HIS A 59 -17.52 14.54 -6.69
C HIS A 59 -16.88 15.86 -7.15
N PHE A 60 -16.00 16.43 -6.32
CA PHE A 60 -15.25 17.63 -6.64
C PHE A 60 -14.41 17.47 -7.92
N ILE A 61 -13.70 16.35 -8.07
CA ILE A 61 -12.86 16.07 -9.26
C ILE A 61 -13.74 15.94 -10.50
N LEU A 62 -14.84 15.19 -10.42
CA LEU A 62 -15.74 15.01 -11.56
C LEU A 62 -16.27 16.34 -12.09
N GLN A 63 -16.65 17.26 -11.19
CA GLN A 63 -17.16 18.58 -11.55
C GLN A 63 -16.07 19.53 -12.04
N THR A 64 -14.97 19.68 -11.29
CA THR A 64 -13.94 20.68 -11.59
C THR A 64 -13.09 20.32 -12.80
N GLU A 65 -12.86 19.04 -13.03
CA GLU A 65 -12.06 18.58 -14.15
C GLU A 65 -12.89 18.27 -15.41
N PHE A 66 -14.22 18.35 -15.31
CA PHE A 66 -15.19 18.02 -16.35
C PHE A 66 -15.02 16.60 -16.90
N ILE A 67 -14.89 15.62 -16.00
CA ILE A 67 -14.64 14.22 -16.39
C ILE A 67 -15.85 13.62 -17.09
N ASP A 68 -15.65 13.10 -18.31
CA ASP A 68 -16.67 12.35 -19.06
C ASP A 68 -16.46 10.82 -19.03
N THR A 69 -15.24 10.35 -18.76
CA THR A 69 -14.91 8.93 -18.77
C THR A 69 -14.08 8.53 -17.56
N ILE A 70 -14.45 7.42 -16.92
CA ILE A 70 -13.76 6.88 -15.74
C ILE A 70 -13.21 5.50 -16.07
N MET A 71 -11.91 5.28 -15.85
CA MET A 71 -11.30 3.95 -15.84
C MET A 71 -10.91 3.57 -14.42
N HIS A 72 -11.64 2.64 -13.82
CA HIS A 72 -11.51 2.27 -12.43
C HIS A 72 -10.56 1.08 -12.24
N PHE A 73 -9.26 1.38 -12.10
CA PHE A 73 -8.20 0.41 -11.80
C PHE A 73 -7.95 0.22 -10.30
N ALA A 74 -8.30 1.22 -9.48
CA ALA A 74 -8.03 1.21 -8.05
C ALA A 74 -8.76 0.03 -7.39
N ALA A 75 -8.04 -0.78 -6.62
CA ALA A 75 -8.59 -1.95 -5.98
C ALA A 75 -7.90 -2.18 -4.63
N GLN A 76 -8.72 -2.26 -3.59
CA GLN A 76 -8.43 -2.89 -2.30
C GLN A 76 -9.77 -3.42 -1.77
N THR A 77 -9.75 -4.39 -0.87
CA THR A 77 -10.88 -5.23 -0.39
C THR A 77 -12.00 -4.50 0.36
N HIS A 78 -12.25 -3.22 0.09
CA HIS A 78 -13.37 -2.47 0.64
C HIS A 78 -14.15 -1.82 -0.49
N VAL A 79 -15.33 -2.39 -0.78
CA VAL A 79 -16.30 -1.85 -1.74
C VAL A 79 -17.50 -1.38 -0.93
N ASP A 80 -17.38 -0.23 -0.28
CA ASP A 80 -18.53 0.51 0.21
C ASP A 80 -18.19 2.02 0.10
N ASN A 81 -19.02 2.76 -0.63
CA ASN A 81 -19.02 4.21 -0.92
C ASN A 81 -18.42 4.76 -2.24
N SER A 82 -17.93 3.94 -3.16
CA SER A 82 -17.27 4.46 -4.39
C SER A 82 -18.20 4.91 -5.53
N PHE A 83 -19.53 4.73 -5.44
CA PHE A 83 -20.45 5.01 -6.55
C PHE A 83 -21.20 6.34 -6.42
N ALA A 84 -20.48 7.44 -6.21
CA ALA A 84 -21.01 8.81 -6.30
C ALA A 84 -21.27 9.29 -7.75
N CYS A 85 -21.01 8.44 -8.75
CA CYS A 85 -21.01 8.80 -10.18
C CYS A 85 -22.38 9.23 -10.74
N LYS A 86 -23.50 8.93 -10.06
CA LYS A 86 -24.84 9.27 -10.56
C LYS A 86 -25.14 10.78 -10.48
N VAL A 87 -24.43 11.54 -9.66
CA VAL A 87 -24.83 12.91 -9.32
C VAL A 87 -24.60 13.91 -10.47
N THR A 88 -23.75 13.62 -11.45
CA THR A 88 -23.36 14.63 -12.46
C THR A 88 -23.98 14.46 -13.85
N GLY A 89 -24.51 13.29 -14.23
CA GLY A 89 -25.05 13.04 -15.58
C GLY A 89 -24.06 13.23 -16.74
N GLN A 90 -22.79 13.51 -16.44
CA GLN A 90 -21.73 13.87 -17.38
C GLN A 90 -20.94 12.65 -17.88
N ILE A 91 -20.98 11.55 -17.12
CA ILE A 91 -20.23 10.33 -17.43
C ILE A 91 -20.83 9.63 -18.63
N ARG A 92 -20.03 9.50 -19.69
CA ARG A 92 -20.32 8.77 -20.93
C ARG A 92 -19.84 7.33 -20.90
N ARG A 93 -18.79 7.02 -20.14
CA ARG A 93 -18.25 5.67 -19.97
C ARG A 93 -17.68 5.46 -18.57
N PHE A 94 -18.00 4.32 -17.97
CA PHE A 94 -17.42 3.82 -16.72
C PHE A 94 -16.81 2.44 -16.96
N ILE A 95 -15.49 2.37 -17.13
CA ILE A 95 -14.75 1.14 -17.38
C ILE A 95 -14.29 0.57 -16.04
N HIS A 96 -14.88 -0.56 -15.62
CA HIS A 96 -14.54 -1.27 -14.40
C HIS A 96 -13.53 -2.38 -14.67
N VAL A 97 -12.41 -2.36 -13.95
CA VAL A 97 -11.32 -3.33 -14.12
C VAL A 97 -11.39 -4.44 -13.08
N SER A 98 -11.70 -5.64 -13.57
CA SER A 98 -11.77 -6.89 -12.82
C SER A 98 -10.72 -7.90 -13.30
N THR A 99 -10.84 -9.14 -12.87
CA THR A 99 -9.85 -10.22 -13.05
C THR A 99 -10.53 -11.49 -13.55
N ASP A 100 -9.79 -12.39 -14.17
CA ASP A 100 -10.25 -13.75 -14.54
C ASP A 100 -10.61 -14.65 -13.34
N GLU A 101 -9.98 -14.44 -12.19
CA GLU A 101 -10.26 -15.18 -10.94
C GLU A 101 -11.73 -15.14 -10.49
N VAL A 102 -12.52 -14.18 -10.98
CA VAL A 102 -13.98 -14.11 -10.71
C VAL A 102 -14.74 -15.29 -11.29
N TYR A 103 -14.22 -15.95 -12.33
CA TYR A 103 -14.80 -17.18 -12.88
C TYR A 103 -14.45 -18.41 -12.05
N GLY A 104 -13.43 -18.33 -11.19
CA GLY A 104 -12.88 -19.47 -10.45
C GLY A 104 -12.02 -20.40 -11.31
N GLU A 105 -11.77 -21.59 -10.76
CA GLU A 105 -10.97 -22.63 -11.38
C GLU A 105 -11.62 -23.17 -12.66
N THR A 106 -10.81 -23.38 -13.69
CA THR A 106 -11.24 -24.03 -14.94
C THR A 106 -10.68 -25.45 -15.01
N ASP A 107 -11.51 -26.42 -15.37
CA ASP A 107 -11.08 -27.82 -15.53
C ASP A 107 -9.89 -27.94 -16.50
N GLU A 108 -8.96 -28.85 -16.20
CA GLU A 108 -7.77 -29.08 -17.04
C GLU A 108 -8.14 -29.58 -18.44
N ASP A 109 -9.23 -30.35 -18.55
CA ASP A 109 -9.73 -30.90 -19.82
C ASP A 109 -10.56 -29.88 -20.63
N ALA A 110 -10.78 -28.67 -20.11
CA ALA A 110 -11.56 -27.65 -20.80
C ALA A 110 -10.86 -27.20 -22.10
N VAL A 111 -11.55 -27.42 -23.23
CA VAL A 111 -11.11 -27.02 -24.58
C VAL A 111 -11.47 -25.56 -24.87
N VAL A 112 -12.49 -25.03 -24.19
CA VAL A 112 -12.99 -23.66 -24.36
C VAL A 112 -12.88 -22.93 -23.04
N GLY A 113 -12.20 -21.77 -23.05
CA GLY A 113 -12.07 -20.93 -21.88
C GLY A 113 -13.38 -20.22 -21.51
N ASN A 114 -13.41 -19.66 -20.31
CA ASN A 114 -14.55 -18.89 -19.81
C ASN A 114 -14.82 -17.69 -20.72
N HIS A 115 -16.04 -17.61 -21.25
CA HIS A 115 -16.53 -16.48 -22.03
C HIS A 115 -17.26 -15.49 -21.11
N GLU A 116 -17.56 -14.30 -21.60
CA GLU A 116 -18.09 -13.21 -20.77
C GLU A 116 -19.44 -13.50 -20.07
N ALA A 117 -20.21 -14.44 -20.60
CA ALA A 117 -21.47 -14.92 -20.02
C ALA A 117 -21.31 -16.10 -19.03
N SER A 118 -20.07 -16.55 -18.75
CA SER A 118 -19.81 -17.63 -17.79
C SER A 118 -20.19 -17.19 -16.38
N GLN A 119 -20.59 -18.15 -15.55
CA GLN A 119 -20.93 -17.90 -14.15
C GLN A 119 -19.71 -17.45 -13.35
N LEU A 120 -19.93 -16.55 -12.39
CA LEU A 120 -18.89 -16.13 -11.45
C LEU A 120 -18.85 -17.14 -10.28
N LEU A 121 -17.72 -17.82 -10.12
CA LEU A 121 -17.48 -18.84 -9.09
C LEU A 121 -16.16 -18.57 -8.33
N PRO A 122 -16.02 -17.40 -7.67
CA PRO A 122 -14.78 -17.04 -6.99
C PRO A 122 -14.44 -18.02 -5.86
N THR A 123 -13.17 -18.43 -5.79
CA THR A 123 -12.68 -19.44 -4.83
C THR A 123 -11.91 -18.85 -3.65
N ASN A 124 -11.57 -17.55 -3.71
CA ASN A 124 -10.78 -16.86 -2.70
C ASN A 124 -11.38 -15.48 -2.33
N PRO A 125 -11.11 -14.93 -1.13
CA PRO A 125 -11.70 -13.66 -0.70
C PRO A 125 -11.45 -12.47 -1.64
N TYR A 126 -10.27 -12.40 -2.27
CA TYR A 126 -9.96 -11.35 -3.23
C TYR A 126 -10.86 -11.44 -4.48
N SER A 127 -10.93 -12.61 -5.11
CA SER A 127 -11.80 -12.87 -6.27
C SER A 127 -13.29 -12.66 -5.93
N ALA A 128 -13.72 -13.00 -4.70
CA ALA A 128 -15.09 -12.79 -4.23
C ALA A 128 -15.43 -11.31 -4.11
N THR A 129 -14.53 -10.48 -3.56
CA THR A 129 -14.74 -9.02 -3.49
C THR A 129 -14.78 -8.39 -4.89
N LYS A 130 -13.98 -8.88 -5.84
CA LYS A 130 -14.01 -8.44 -7.24
C LYS A 130 -15.31 -8.81 -7.94
N ALA A 131 -15.78 -10.04 -7.77
CA ALA A 131 -17.08 -10.46 -8.28
C ALA A 131 -18.23 -9.64 -7.66
N GLY A 132 -18.18 -9.36 -6.35
CA GLY A 132 -19.15 -8.50 -5.67
C GLY A 132 -19.16 -7.06 -6.23
N ALA A 133 -17.98 -6.49 -6.50
CA ALA A 133 -17.86 -5.19 -7.16
C ALA A 133 -18.50 -5.21 -8.56
N GLU A 134 -18.26 -6.24 -9.37
CA GLU A 134 -18.88 -6.39 -10.68
C GLU A 134 -20.41 -6.41 -10.59
N MET A 135 -20.96 -7.14 -9.62
CA MET A 135 -22.41 -7.22 -9.41
C MET A 135 -23.00 -5.85 -9.03
N LEU A 136 -22.32 -5.08 -8.17
CA LEU A 136 -22.73 -3.72 -7.81
C LEU A 136 -22.67 -2.77 -9.01
N VAL A 137 -21.56 -2.77 -9.76
CA VAL A 137 -21.39 -1.94 -10.96
C VAL A 137 -22.48 -2.27 -11.99
N MET A 138 -22.74 -3.56 -12.23
CA MET A 138 -23.80 -4.00 -13.14
C MET A 138 -25.19 -3.54 -12.66
N ALA A 139 -25.48 -3.65 -11.36
CA ALA A 139 -26.73 -3.19 -10.78
C ALA A 139 -26.90 -1.67 -10.96
N TYR A 140 -25.83 -0.88 -10.81
CA TYR A 140 -25.86 0.55 -11.09
C TYR A 140 -26.10 0.86 -12.58
N GLY A 141 -25.49 0.09 -13.49
CA GLY A 141 -25.77 0.20 -14.91
C GLY A 141 -27.24 -0.04 -15.24
N ARG A 142 -27.83 -1.11 -14.70
CA ARG A 142 -29.24 -1.48 -14.94
C ARG A 142 -30.25 -0.56 -14.27
N SER A 143 -30.05 -0.24 -12.99
CA SER A 143 -31.02 0.52 -12.19
C SER A 143 -30.94 2.03 -12.42
N TYR A 144 -29.76 2.53 -12.80
CA TYR A 144 -29.47 3.96 -12.80
C TYR A 144 -28.90 4.48 -14.13
N GLY A 145 -28.74 3.63 -15.14
CA GLY A 145 -28.29 4.02 -16.48
C GLY A 145 -26.82 4.44 -16.54
N LEU A 146 -25.99 4.04 -15.56
CA LEU A 146 -24.55 4.29 -15.63
C LEU A 146 -23.96 3.54 -16.85
N PRO A 147 -23.21 4.22 -17.75
CA PRO A 147 -22.71 3.58 -18.97
C PRO A 147 -21.47 2.72 -18.69
N VAL A 148 -21.71 1.56 -18.09
CA VAL A 148 -20.69 0.63 -17.60
C VAL A 148 -20.10 -0.20 -18.73
N ILE A 149 -18.80 -0.44 -18.68
CA ILE A 149 -18.09 -1.50 -19.41
C ILE A 149 -17.23 -2.25 -18.38
N THR A 150 -17.24 -3.58 -18.37
CA THR A 150 -16.39 -4.36 -17.46
C THR A 150 -15.30 -5.08 -18.23
N THR A 151 -14.08 -5.09 -17.72
CA THR A 151 -12.96 -5.85 -18.30
C THR A 151 -12.47 -6.90 -17.33
N ARG A 152 -12.23 -8.14 -17.79
CA ARG A 152 -11.66 -9.23 -16.99
C ARG A 152 -10.35 -9.67 -17.63
N GLY A 153 -9.23 -9.50 -16.94
CA GLY A 153 -7.89 -9.78 -17.49
C GLY A 153 -7.21 -10.99 -16.87
N ASN A 154 -6.35 -11.68 -17.64
CA ASN A 154 -5.37 -12.62 -17.06
C ASN A 154 -4.22 -11.89 -16.34
N ASN A 155 -3.28 -12.65 -15.76
CA ASN A 155 -2.09 -12.13 -15.10
C ASN A 155 -1.27 -11.22 -16.02
N VAL A 156 -1.07 -9.97 -15.60
CA VAL A 156 -0.26 -8.99 -16.33
C VAL A 156 1.19 -9.00 -15.82
N TYR A 157 2.15 -8.84 -16.71
CA TYR A 157 3.58 -8.69 -16.38
C TYR A 157 4.23 -7.56 -17.19
N GLY A 158 5.31 -6.99 -16.67
CA GLY A 158 6.05 -5.94 -17.35
C GLY A 158 6.82 -5.02 -16.40
N THR A 159 7.31 -3.91 -16.95
CA THR A 159 8.00 -2.88 -16.16
C THR A 159 7.06 -2.27 -15.12
N ASN A 160 7.59 -1.67 -14.05
CA ASN A 160 6.82 -1.05 -12.97
C ASN A 160 5.92 -2.00 -12.15
N GLN A 161 5.99 -3.32 -12.37
CA GLN A 161 5.32 -4.30 -11.54
C GLN A 161 6.04 -4.43 -10.18
N PHE A 162 5.27 -4.41 -9.09
CA PHE A 162 5.80 -4.49 -7.73
C PHE A 162 6.54 -5.83 -7.49
N PRO A 163 7.72 -5.83 -6.81
CA PRO A 163 8.64 -6.97 -6.75
C PRO A 163 8.17 -8.18 -5.92
N GLU A 164 6.94 -8.18 -5.46
CA GLU A 164 6.31 -9.32 -4.77
C GLU A 164 5.69 -10.34 -5.76
N LYS A 165 5.31 -9.87 -6.96
CA LYS A 165 4.67 -10.71 -7.98
C LYS A 165 5.68 -11.68 -8.62
N LEU A 166 5.19 -12.79 -9.15
CA LEU A 166 6.00 -13.95 -9.58
C LEU A 166 7.21 -13.57 -10.45
N ILE A 167 6.96 -12.94 -11.60
CA ILE A 167 7.99 -12.62 -12.60
C ILE A 167 9.03 -11.64 -12.04
N PRO A 168 8.67 -10.45 -11.50
CA PRO A 168 9.67 -9.53 -10.96
C PRO A 168 10.41 -10.10 -9.75
N LYS A 169 9.74 -10.89 -8.89
CA LYS A 169 10.39 -11.57 -7.76
C LYS A 169 11.45 -12.56 -8.26
N PHE A 170 11.13 -13.37 -9.25
CA PHE A 170 12.06 -14.36 -9.81
C PHE A 170 13.24 -13.69 -10.53
N ILE A 171 12.99 -12.62 -11.28
CA ILE A 171 14.05 -11.82 -11.90
C ILE A 171 15.00 -11.27 -10.82
N LEU A 172 14.48 -10.67 -9.76
CA LEU A 172 15.31 -10.11 -8.68
C LEU A 172 16.07 -11.18 -7.90
N LEU A 173 15.49 -12.37 -7.70
CA LEU A 173 16.18 -13.48 -7.06
C LEU A 173 17.29 -14.03 -7.96
N ALA A 174 17.00 -14.24 -9.25
CA ALA A 174 17.98 -14.69 -10.24
C ALA A 174 19.15 -13.70 -10.39
N MET A 175 18.86 -12.39 -10.44
CA MET A 175 19.89 -11.33 -10.47
C MET A 175 20.84 -11.39 -9.27
N ASN A 176 20.35 -11.85 -8.11
CA ASN A 176 21.13 -11.99 -6.89
C ASN A 176 21.71 -13.40 -6.70
N GLY A 177 21.56 -14.31 -7.68
CA GLY A 177 21.96 -15.71 -7.56
C GLY A 177 21.25 -16.45 -6.41
N LYS A 178 20.04 -16.00 -6.04
CA LYS A 178 19.23 -16.60 -5.00
C LYS A 178 18.24 -17.60 -5.58
N ILE A 179 17.82 -18.54 -4.74
CA ILE A 179 16.83 -19.55 -5.05
C ILE A 179 15.48 -18.91 -5.44
N LEU A 180 14.83 -19.46 -6.47
CA LEU A 180 13.49 -19.14 -6.93
C LEU A 180 12.46 -20.07 -6.24
N PRO A 181 11.66 -19.56 -5.28
CA PRO A 181 10.67 -20.38 -4.58
C PRO A 181 9.40 -20.55 -5.41
N ILE A 182 9.01 -21.80 -5.69
CA ILE A 182 7.75 -22.15 -6.36
C ILE A 182 6.80 -22.77 -5.34
N HIS A 183 5.59 -22.23 -5.21
CA HIS A 183 4.56 -22.81 -4.34
C HIS A 183 3.99 -24.11 -4.90
N GLY A 184 3.83 -25.11 -4.03
CA GLY A 184 3.35 -26.44 -4.44
C GLY A 184 4.36 -27.15 -5.33
N ASP A 185 3.87 -27.80 -6.38
CA ASP A 185 4.67 -28.51 -7.39
C ASP A 185 4.96 -27.67 -8.64
N GLY A 186 4.48 -26.43 -8.69
CA GLY A 186 4.62 -25.54 -9.84
C GLY A 186 3.78 -25.91 -11.07
N SER A 187 2.85 -26.85 -10.94
CA SER A 187 1.96 -27.29 -12.03
C SER A 187 0.92 -26.24 -12.40
N ASN A 188 0.61 -25.31 -11.49
CA ASN A 188 -0.31 -24.20 -11.70
C ASN A 188 -0.08 -23.52 -13.06
N VAL A 189 -1.15 -23.48 -13.85
CA VAL A 189 -1.19 -22.91 -15.19
C VAL A 189 -1.78 -21.51 -15.12
N ARG A 190 -1.07 -20.56 -15.71
CA ARG A 190 -1.52 -19.17 -15.83
C ARG A 190 -1.29 -18.66 -17.25
N SER A 191 -2.10 -17.69 -17.62
CA SER A 191 -1.93 -16.92 -18.85
C SER A 191 -1.29 -15.59 -18.51
N TYR A 192 -0.22 -15.23 -19.23
CA TYR A 192 0.57 -14.03 -18.95
C TYR A 192 0.42 -13.02 -20.09
N LEU A 193 0.01 -11.79 -19.77
CA LEU A 193 -0.18 -10.71 -20.73
C LEU A 193 0.85 -9.61 -20.49
N TYR A 194 1.45 -9.11 -21.55
CA TYR A 194 2.39 -8.00 -21.42
C TYR A 194 1.64 -6.68 -21.16
N CYS A 195 2.19 -5.83 -20.30
CA CYS A 195 1.50 -4.63 -19.83
C CYS A 195 1.14 -3.62 -20.95
N GLU A 196 1.96 -3.50 -22.00
CA GLU A 196 1.65 -2.61 -23.12
C GLU A 196 0.52 -3.16 -24.01
N ASP A 197 0.40 -4.48 -24.15
CA ASP A 197 -0.71 -5.11 -24.89
C ASP A 197 -2.03 -4.89 -24.13
N VAL A 198 -1.98 -5.03 -22.80
CA VAL A 198 -3.12 -4.71 -21.93
C VAL A 198 -3.49 -3.24 -22.05
N ALA A 199 -2.49 -2.33 -22.08
CA ALA A 199 -2.75 -0.91 -22.28
C ALA A 199 -3.41 -0.60 -23.63
N GLU A 200 -3.03 -1.33 -24.68
CA GLU A 200 -3.68 -1.25 -25.98
C GLU A 200 -5.11 -1.80 -25.96
N ALA A 201 -5.38 -2.91 -25.28
CA ALA A 201 -6.76 -3.38 -25.12
C ALA A 201 -7.63 -2.35 -24.41
N PHE A 202 -7.13 -1.67 -23.38
CA PHE A 202 -7.88 -0.59 -22.73
C PHE A 202 -8.15 0.60 -23.65
N GLU A 203 -7.20 0.96 -24.52
CA GLU A 203 -7.41 1.96 -25.57
C GLU A 203 -8.51 1.52 -26.55
N VAL A 204 -8.46 0.28 -27.05
CA VAL A 204 -9.51 -0.24 -27.97
C VAL A 204 -10.88 -0.25 -27.29
N ILE A 205 -10.96 -0.71 -26.04
CA ILE A 205 -12.22 -0.76 -25.28
C ILE A 205 -12.74 0.65 -24.98
N LEU A 206 -11.86 1.62 -24.72
CA LEU A 206 -12.24 3.02 -24.52
C LEU A 206 -13.00 3.59 -25.72
N HIS A 207 -12.50 3.35 -26.93
CA HIS A 207 -13.08 3.93 -28.15
C HIS A 207 -14.20 3.10 -28.76
N ARG A 208 -14.07 1.77 -28.73
CA ARG A 208 -14.95 0.82 -29.47
C ARG A 208 -15.79 -0.07 -28.57
N GLY A 209 -15.56 -0.06 -27.26
CA GLY A 209 -16.33 -0.86 -26.31
C GLY A 209 -17.79 -0.41 -26.25
N GLU A 210 -18.68 -1.40 -26.24
CA GLU A 210 -20.11 -1.21 -26.12
C GLU A 210 -20.51 -1.11 -24.65
N VAL A 211 -21.34 -0.12 -24.31
CA VAL A 211 -21.88 0.05 -22.97
C VAL A 211 -22.79 -1.13 -22.61
N GLY A 212 -22.68 -1.61 -21.37
CA GLY A 212 -23.39 -2.77 -20.83
C GLY A 212 -22.65 -4.09 -21.07
N HIS A 213 -21.54 -4.08 -21.80
CA HIS A 213 -20.81 -5.28 -22.17
C HIS A 213 -19.60 -5.53 -21.27
N VAL A 214 -19.31 -6.82 -21.07
CA VAL A 214 -18.05 -7.30 -20.51
C VAL A 214 -17.11 -7.67 -21.64
N TYR A 215 -15.80 -7.50 -21.43
CA TYR A 215 -14.72 -7.92 -22.34
C TYR A 215 -13.64 -8.69 -21.59
N ASN A 216 -13.36 -9.91 -22.02
CA ASN A 216 -12.21 -10.67 -21.57
C ASN A 216 -10.93 -10.20 -22.29
N ILE A 217 -9.89 -9.90 -21.53
CA ILE A 217 -8.55 -9.56 -22.02
C ILE A 217 -7.65 -10.74 -21.65
N GLY A 218 -7.34 -11.61 -22.61
CA GLY A 218 -6.64 -12.86 -22.32
C GLY A 218 -5.82 -13.38 -23.49
N THR A 219 -5.13 -14.51 -23.26
CA THR A 219 -4.40 -15.24 -24.29
C THR A 219 -4.69 -16.73 -24.19
N LYS A 220 -4.55 -17.45 -25.32
CA LYS A 220 -4.57 -18.91 -25.35
C LYS A 220 -3.21 -19.53 -25.00
N LYS A 221 -2.16 -18.71 -24.88
CA LYS A 221 -0.80 -19.16 -24.56
C LYS A 221 -0.66 -19.32 -23.03
N GLU A 222 -1.04 -20.49 -22.57
CA GLU A 222 -0.91 -20.89 -21.17
C GLU A 222 0.52 -21.33 -20.84
N ARG A 223 0.97 -21.03 -19.62
CA ARG A 223 2.33 -21.33 -19.14
C ARG A 223 2.25 -21.82 -17.70
N ARG A 224 3.02 -22.87 -17.39
CA ARG A 224 3.20 -23.29 -15.99
C ARG A 224 4.13 -22.33 -15.29
N VAL A 225 3.92 -22.13 -13.98
CA VAL A 225 4.84 -21.36 -13.14
C VAL A 225 6.27 -21.90 -13.24
N PHE A 226 6.41 -23.22 -13.31
CA PHE A 226 7.70 -23.88 -13.50
C PHE A 226 8.40 -23.50 -14.83
N ASP A 227 7.66 -23.45 -15.94
CA ASP A 227 8.23 -23.07 -17.24
C ASP A 227 8.73 -21.61 -17.24
N VAL A 228 8.01 -20.72 -16.57
CA VAL A 228 8.42 -19.32 -16.39
C VAL A 228 9.70 -19.22 -15.56
N ALA A 229 9.81 -19.96 -14.46
CA ALA A 229 11.02 -20.00 -13.64
C ALA A 229 12.24 -20.50 -14.43
N ARG A 230 12.07 -21.59 -15.19
CA ARG A 230 13.12 -22.17 -16.03
C ARG A 230 13.61 -21.18 -17.08
N ASP A 231 12.72 -20.46 -17.73
CA ASP A 231 13.10 -19.48 -18.74
C ASP A 231 13.82 -18.28 -18.13
N ILE A 232 13.44 -17.84 -16.93
CA ILE A 232 14.19 -16.83 -16.18
C ILE A 232 15.60 -17.34 -15.84
N CYS A 233 15.75 -18.55 -15.32
CA CYS A 233 17.07 -19.14 -15.04
C CYS A 233 17.97 -19.16 -16.28
N ARG A 234 17.44 -19.58 -17.45
CA ARG A 234 18.18 -19.60 -18.71
C ARG A 234 18.73 -18.23 -19.12
N LEU A 235 17.96 -17.16 -18.93
CA LEU A 235 18.41 -15.80 -19.29
C LEU A 235 19.53 -15.29 -18.41
N PHE A 236 19.53 -15.68 -17.14
CA PHE A 236 20.59 -15.32 -16.19
C PHE A 236 21.75 -16.33 -16.20
N ASN A 237 21.77 -17.28 -17.15
CA ASN A 237 22.74 -18.38 -17.23
C ASN A 237 22.85 -19.17 -15.92
N LEU A 238 21.73 -19.34 -15.23
CA LEU A 238 21.61 -20.12 -14.01
C LEU A 238 21.09 -21.51 -14.32
N ASP A 239 21.56 -22.49 -13.55
CA ASP A 239 21.06 -23.86 -13.63
C ASP A 239 19.68 -23.98 -12.92
N PRO A 240 18.60 -24.36 -13.64
CA PRO A 240 17.27 -24.48 -13.06
C PRO A 240 17.17 -25.52 -11.94
N GLU A 241 17.93 -26.62 -12.01
CA GLU A 241 17.82 -27.70 -11.03
C GLU A 241 18.33 -27.29 -9.65
N SER A 242 19.42 -26.51 -9.61
CA SER A 242 19.97 -25.99 -8.36
C SER A 242 19.24 -24.75 -7.83
N GLN A 243 18.65 -23.93 -8.71
CA GLN A 243 18.06 -22.64 -8.32
C GLN A 243 16.57 -22.70 -8.00
N ILE A 244 15.82 -23.65 -8.52
CA ILE A 244 14.38 -23.76 -8.27
C ILE A 244 14.13 -24.62 -7.03
N LYS A 245 13.39 -24.09 -6.05
CA LYS A 245 12.94 -24.89 -4.88
C LYS A 245 11.45 -24.81 -4.71
N PHE A 246 10.84 -25.97 -4.46
CA PHE A 246 9.44 -26.08 -4.10
C PHE A 246 9.25 -25.72 -2.62
N VAL A 247 8.27 -24.86 -2.37
CA VAL A 247 7.85 -24.42 -1.03
C VAL A 247 6.39 -24.79 -0.82
N GLU A 248 5.94 -24.74 0.43
CA GLU A 248 4.56 -25.08 0.79
C GLU A 248 3.55 -24.28 -0.04
N ASN A 249 2.46 -24.96 -0.41
CA ASN A 249 1.42 -24.38 -1.25
C ASN A 249 0.60 -23.35 -0.45
N ARG A 250 -0.04 -22.42 -1.15
CA ARG A 250 -0.98 -21.51 -0.53
C ARG A 250 -2.30 -22.23 -0.23
N PRO A 251 -2.94 -21.98 0.91
CA PRO A 251 -4.32 -22.39 1.11
C PRO A 251 -5.16 -21.58 0.08
N PHE A 252 -5.88 -22.26 -0.82
CA PHE A 252 -6.77 -21.68 -1.84
C PHE A 252 -6.08 -21.05 -3.08
N ASN A 253 -5.31 -21.85 -3.83
CA ASN A 253 -4.77 -21.43 -5.13
C ASN A 253 -5.26 -22.35 -6.26
N ASP A 254 -6.09 -21.80 -7.15
CA ASP A 254 -6.68 -22.53 -8.29
C ASP A 254 -5.61 -23.03 -9.26
N GLN A 255 -5.80 -24.20 -9.87
CA GLN A 255 -4.81 -24.78 -10.77
C GLN A 255 -4.73 -24.03 -12.10
N ARG A 256 -5.86 -23.63 -12.69
CA ARG A 256 -5.92 -23.07 -14.04
C ARG A 256 -6.97 -21.98 -14.19
N TYR A 257 -6.58 -20.90 -14.86
CA TYR A 257 -7.49 -19.86 -15.35
C TYR A 257 -7.41 -19.78 -16.87
N PHE A 258 -8.51 -20.07 -17.55
CA PHE A 258 -8.55 -20.08 -19.01
C PHE A 258 -9.67 -19.16 -19.52
N LEU A 259 -9.30 -18.10 -20.24
CA LEU A 259 -10.23 -17.13 -20.80
C LEU A 259 -10.45 -17.32 -22.30
N HIS A 260 -11.65 -17.01 -22.75
CA HIS A 260 -11.96 -16.85 -24.15
C HIS A 260 -12.06 -15.36 -24.53
N ASP A 261 -11.24 -14.91 -25.49
CA ASP A 261 -11.00 -13.50 -25.82
C ASP A 261 -11.56 -13.06 -27.19
N GLN A 262 -12.39 -13.91 -27.82
CA GLN A 262 -12.89 -13.68 -29.18
C GLN A 262 -13.69 -12.37 -29.32
N LYS A 263 -14.41 -11.97 -28.27
CA LYS A 263 -15.20 -10.74 -28.26
C LYS A 263 -14.31 -9.49 -28.40
N LEU A 264 -13.21 -9.42 -27.64
CA LEU A 264 -12.26 -8.32 -27.75
C LEU A 264 -11.55 -8.30 -29.12
N LYS A 265 -11.20 -9.47 -29.66
CA LYS A 265 -10.60 -9.59 -31.00
C LYS A 265 -11.51 -9.02 -32.09
N SER A 266 -12.82 -9.21 -31.96
CA SER A 266 -13.79 -8.67 -32.92
C SER A 266 -13.82 -7.13 -32.97
N LEU A 267 -13.34 -6.44 -31.93
CA LEU A 267 -13.21 -4.97 -31.91
C LEU A 267 -11.99 -4.44 -32.69
N GLY A 268 -11.16 -5.32 -33.27
CA GLY A 268 -9.98 -4.96 -34.06
C GLY A 268 -8.67 -4.96 -33.28
N CYS A 269 -8.60 -5.73 -32.18
CA CYS A 269 -7.35 -5.94 -31.44
C CYS A 269 -6.48 -6.99 -32.15
N ASN A 270 -5.17 -6.74 -32.28
CA ASN A 270 -4.28 -7.58 -33.08
C ASN A 270 -4.05 -8.96 -32.41
N PRO A 271 -4.34 -10.10 -33.08
CA PRO A 271 -4.30 -11.43 -32.47
C PRO A 271 -2.90 -11.96 -32.13
N ASP A 272 -1.82 -11.43 -32.73
CA ASP A 272 -0.48 -12.05 -32.66
C ASP A 272 0.41 -11.56 -31.50
N TRP A 273 0.01 -10.54 -30.75
CA TRP A 273 0.87 -9.92 -29.72
C TRP A 273 0.78 -10.58 -28.35
N TRP A 274 -0.22 -11.43 -28.14
CA TRP A 274 -0.62 -11.87 -26.80
C TRP A 274 0.08 -13.16 -26.37
N GLY A 275 0.76 -13.10 -25.22
CA GLY A 275 1.26 -14.28 -24.50
C GLY A 275 2.62 -14.82 -24.96
N ASP A 276 3.39 -14.07 -25.75
CA ASP A 276 4.80 -14.39 -25.92
C ASP A 276 5.62 -13.78 -24.77
N VAL A 277 5.94 -14.61 -23.78
CA VAL A 277 6.81 -14.24 -22.66
C VAL A 277 8.21 -13.84 -23.14
N SER A 278 8.61 -14.19 -24.37
CA SER A 278 9.87 -13.75 -24.98
C SER A 278 9.94 -12.22 -25.12
N GLY A 279 8.80 -11.53 -25.28
CA GLY A 279 8.74 -10.06 -25.29
C GLY A 279 9.04 -9.42 -23.93
N ALA A 280 8.93 -10.17 -22.83
CA ALA A 280 9.43 -9.76 -21.50
C ALA A 280 10.96 -9.77 -21.42
N LEU A 281 11.58 -10.58 -22.29
CA LEU A 281 12.97 -11.02 -22.24
C LEU A 281 13.80 -10.45 -23.39
N LEU A 282 13.13 -9.86 -24.39
CA LEU A 282 13.70 -9.11 -25.50
C LEU A 282 13.28 -7.65 -25.35
N PRO A 283 14.20 -6.67 -25.48
CA PRO A 283 13.80 -5.27 -25.59
C PRO A 283 12.87 -5.12 -26.81
N HIS A 284 11.64 -4.67 -26.55
CA HIS A 284 10.62 -4.50 -27.58
C HIS A 284 11.17 -3.66 -28.75
N PRO A 285 10.90 -4.00 -30.04
CA PRO A 285 11.48 -3.30 -31.20
C PRO A 285 11.21 -1.78 -31.21
N ARG A 286 10.14 -1.32 -30.57
CA ARG A 286 9.82 0.11 -30.41
C ARG A 286 10.59 0.85 -29.30
N MET A 287 11.29 0.14 -28.41
CA MET A 287 12.12 0.77 -27.36
C MET A 287 13.45 1.31 -27.90
N LEU A 288 13.85 0.90 -29.12
CA LEU A 288 15.07 1.34 -29.81
C LEU A 288 14.89 2.66 -30.58
N MET A 289 13.69 3.25 -30.60
CA MET A 289 13.41 4.56 -31.21
C MET A 289 13.30 5.67 -30.16
N LEU A 290 14.19 5.65 -29.16
CA LEU A 290 14.44 6.79 -28.27
C LEU A 290 15.68 7.54 -28.79
N PRO A 291 15.54 8.70 -29.45
CA PRO A 291 16.69 9.56 -29.71
C PRO A 291 17.08 10.24 -28.39
N GLY A 292 18.32 9.99 -27.94
CA GLY A 292 19.02 10.89 -27.03
C GLY A 292 18.94 10.58 -25.55
N ILE A 293 19.60 9.50 -25.09
CA ILE A 293 20.19 9.46 -23.75
C ILE A 293 21.59 8.85 -23.87
N GLU A 294 22.58 9.68 -24.21
CA GLU A 294 23.97 9.34 -23.98
C GLU A 294 24.25 9.33 -22.47
N ARG A 295 24.83 8.24 -21.99
CA ARG A 295 25.31 8.09 -20.61
C ARG A 295 26.53 8.99 -20.40
N GLN A 296 26.44 9.95 -19.49
CA GLN A 296 27.62 10.52 -18.83
C GLN A 296 27.54 10.32 -17.32
N PHE A 297 28.46 9.48 -16.84
CA PHE A 297 28.94 9.47 -15.45
C PHE A 297 29.73 10.75 -15.20
N ASN A 298 29.50 11.45 -14.09
CA ASN A 298 30.58 11.99 -13.24
C ASN A 298 30.04 12.53 -11.90
N ALA A 299 30.91 12.43 -10.91
CA ALA A 299 30.75 12.72 -9.48
C ALA A 299 30.83 14.26 -9.19
N PRO A 300 30.71 14.70 -7.92
CA PRO A 300 30.05 15.95 -7.54
C PRO A 300 30.95 17.17 -7.55
N ASP A 301 30.38 18.34 -7.86
CA ASP A 301 31.02 19.63 -7.63
C ASP A 301 30.14 20.58 -6.80
N THR A 302 30.80 21.10 -5.77
CA THR A 302 30.44 22.24 -4.93
C THR A 302 30.45 23.55 -5.73
N SER A 303 29.50 24.45 -5.46
CA SER A 303 29.74 25.85 -5.03
C SER A 303 28.61 26.83 -5.41
N ASN A 304 28.46 27.80 -4.51
CA ASN A 304 27.55 28.95 -4.52
C ASN A 304 27.51 29.78 -5.82
N SER A 305 26.35 30.35 -6.12
CA SER A 305 26.15 31.82 -6.14
C SER A 305 24.69 32.17 -6.45
N GLY A 306 24.12 33.07 -5.64
CA GLY A 306 22.78 33.58 -5.82
C GLY A 306 22.72 34.82 -6.69
N LEU A 307 21.53 35.14 -7.21
CA LEU A 307 21.10 36.49 -7.52
C LEU A 307 19.56 36.53 -7.47
N GLY A 308 19.02 37.51 -6.75
CA GLY A 308 17.64 37.53 -6.28
C GLY A 308 16.62 38.21 -7.19
N SER A 309 15.35 38.09 -6.77
CA SER A 309 14.25 38.98 -7.12
C SER A 309 13.23 38.99 -5.97
N ALA A 310 12.92 40.19 -5.46
CA ALA A 310 11.98 40.45 -4.37
C ALA A 310 10.53 40.68 -4.92
N PRO A 311 9.52 41.04 -4.09
CA PRO A 311 8.60 40.10 -3.45
C PRO A 311 7.14 40.31 -3.91
N HIS A 312 6.34 39.23 -3.92
CA HIS A 312 4.89 39.34 -3.99
C HIS A 312 4.27 38.80 -2.69
N ASN A 313 3.79 39.74 -1.86
CA ASN A 313 2.99 39.49 -0.67
C ASN A 313 1.59 39.02 -1.05
N ILE A 314 1.23 37.80 -0.65
CA ILE A 314 -0.15 37.34 -0.49
C ILE A 314 -0.25 36.81 0.95
N PRO A 315 -1.13 37.34 1.82
CA PRO A 315 -1.19 36.92 3.21
C PRO A 315 -1.99 35.62 3.34
N SER A 316 -1.32 34.51 3.63
CA SER A 316 -1.97 33.32 4.20
C SER A 316 -0.99 32.45 5.00
N GLU A 317 -0.36 33.01 6.04
CA GLU A 317 0.40 32.18 6.98
C GLU A 317 -0.57 31.50 7.95
N LYS A 318 -0.86 30.22 7.69
CA LYS A 318 -1.19 29.30 8.79
C LYS A 318 0.07 29.22 9.68
N PRO A 319 -0.05 29.26 11.01
CA PRO A 319 1.11 29.23 11.90
C PRO A 319 1.98 28.00 11.59
N SER A 320 3.29 28.21 11.44
CA SER A 320 4.22 27.12 11.14
C SER A 320 4.23 26.13 12.32
N LEU A 321 3.85 24.88 12.06
CA LEU A 321 3.86 23.85 13.09
C LEU A 321 5.29 23.53 13.51
N LYS A 322 5.51 23.47 14.82
CA LYS A 322 6.80 23.11 15.42
C LYS A 322 6.62 21.92 16.34
N PHE A 323 7.40 20.86 16.12
CA PHE A 323 7.28 19.59 16.85
C PHE A 323 8.47 19.37 17.78
N LEU A 324 8.19 19.01 19.04
CA LEU A 324 9.20 18.57 20.00
C LEU A 324 9.07 17.05 20.20
N ILE A 325 10.17 16.31 20.00
CA ILE A 325 10.17 14.84 20.05
C ILE A 325 11.04 14.35 21.21
N TYR A 326 10.48 13.50 22.07
CA TYR A 326 11.22 12.72 23.05
C TYR A 326 11.35 11.27 22.55
N GLY A 327 12.57 10.86 22.22
CA GLY A 327 12.86 9.60 21.51
C GLY A 327 13.72 9.86 20.27
N ARG A 328 14.19 8.81 19.58
CA ARG A 328 14.92 8.95 18.30
C ARG A 328 14.01 8.57 17.14
N THR A 329 13.97 9.42 16.11
CA THR A 329 13.25 9.21 14.85
C THR A 329 14.08 9.72 13.66
N GLU A 330 13.71 9.43 12.42
CA GLU A 330 14.32 10.04 11.23
C GLU A 330 13.19 10.45 10.29
N GLN A 331 13.00 11.74 10.03
CA GLN A 331 11.99 12.27 9.10
C GLN A 331 12.38 13.63 8.50
N ASP A 332 11.74 13.98 7.38
CA ASP A 332 11.96 15.20 6.58
C ASP A 332 11.10 16.42 7.01
N ILE A 333 10.67 16.48 8.27
CA ILE A 333 9.79 17.56 8.80
C ILE A 333 10.59 18.41 9.81
N PRO A 334 10.33 19.74 9.95
CA PRO A 334 10.97 20.54 10.99
C PRO A 334 10.56 20.06 12.38
N PHE A 335 11.49 19.43 13.11
CA PHE A 335 11.32 19.01 14.50
C PHE A 335 12.59 19.31 15.31
N GLU A 336 12.45 19.36 16.63
CA GLU A 336 13.57 19.41 17.56
C GLU A 336 13.48 18.25 18.56
N TYR A 337 14.63 17.73 18.96
CA TYR A 337 14.71 16.70 20.00
C TYR A 337 14.77 17.33 21.39
N GLY A 338 13.93 16.83 22.29
CA GLY A 338 14.06 17.10 23.72
C GLY A 338 15.34 16.46 24.25
N LYS A 339 16.13 17.24 25.00
CA LYS A 339 17.37 16.76 25.64
C LYS A 339 17.10 16.30 27.06
N GLY A 340 15.99 16.73 27.65
CA GLY A 340 15.59 16.41 29.00
C GLY A 340 15.25 14.93 29.22
N ARG A 341 15.56 14.45 30.42
CA ARG A 341 15.03 13.18 30.93
C ARG A 341 13.58 13.37 31.35
N LEU A 342 12.71 12.44 30.97
CA LEU A 342 11.26 12.55 31.22
C LEU A 342 10.93 12.70 32.71
N GLU A 343 11.71 12.07 33.59
CA GLU A 343 11.54 12.17 35.03
C GLU A 343 12.04 13.49 35.65
N GLN A 344 12.67 14.38 34.86
CA GLN A 344 13.22 15.65 35.31
C GLN A 344 12.41 16.82 34.77
N ARG A 345 11.38 17.24 35.52
CA ARG A 345 10.46 18.32 35.15
C ARG A 345 11.17 19.62 34.70
N SER A 346 12.23 20.05 35.39
CA SER A 346 12.96 21.27 35.03
C SER A 346 13.53 21.22 33.62
N GLN A 347 14.10 20.08 33.20
CA GLN A 347 14.67 19.92 31.87
C GLN A 347 13.60 19.95 30.78
N LEU A 348 12.42 19.37 31.05
CA LEU A 348 11.31 19.38 30.10
C LEU A 348 10.73 20.80 29.92
N LEU A 349 10.67 21.57 31.01
CA LEU A 349 10.29 22.99 30.95
C LEU A 349 11.29 23.81 30.14
N ASP A 350 12.60 23.60 30.35
CA ASP A 350 13.65 24.26 29.58
C ASP A 350 13.54 23.93 28.07
N ASP A 351 13.28 22.66 27.74
CA ASP A 351 13.07 22.21 26.36
C ASP A 351 11.83 22.91 25.74
N ILE A 352 10.70 22.95 26.45
CA ILE A 352 9.47 23.60 25.95
C ILE A 352 9.66 25.12 25.80
N GLN A 353 10.36 25.79 26.73
CA GLN A 353 10.62 27.23 26.66
C GLN A 353 11.57 27.59 25.52
N THR A 354 12.58 26.76 25.29
CA THR A 354 13.57 26.97 24.23
C THR A 354 12.97 26.71 22.86
N VAL A 355 12.30 25.56 22.71
CA VAL A 355 11.78 25.12 21.41
C VAL A 355 10.48 25.84 21.07
N LYS A 356 9.63 26.18 22.05
CA LYS A 356 8.28 26.70 21.84
C LYS A 356 7.48 25.85 20.86
N PRO A 357 7.31 24.54 21.14
CA PRO A 357 6.61 23.65 20.23
C PRO A 357 5.11 23.96 20.20
N THR A 358 4.47 23.54 19.12
CA THR A 358 3.00 23.49 19.00
C THR A 358 2.43 22.16 19.47
N HIS A 359 3.19 21.07 19.32
CA HIS A 359 2.80 19.72 19.71
C HIS A 359 4.03 18.94 20.19
N VAL A 360 3.81 17.97 21.07
CA VAL A 360 4.86 17.11 21.64
C VAL A 360 4.62 15.66 21.26
N PHE A 361 5.65 14.97 20.78
CA PHE A 361 5.62 13.54 20.49
C PHE A 361 6.49 12.78 21.48
N ASN A 362 5.92 11.81 22.18
CA ASN A 362 6.62 10.96 23.13
C ASN A 362 6.72 9.53 22.59
N ALA A 363 7.94 9.12 22.22
CA ALA A 363 8.33 7.74 21.95
C ALA A 363 9.40 7.24 22.94
N ALA A 364 9.65 8.00 24.00
CA ALA A 364 10.68 7.67 24.98
C ALA A 364 10.18 6.62 25.98
N GLY A 365 11.09 5.73 26.33
CA GLY A 365 10.84 4.65 27.29
C GLY A 365 12.08 3.77 27.44
N VAL A 366 12.18 3.11 28.58
CA VAL A 366 13.24 2.15 28.87
C VAL A 366 12.72 0.73 28.62
N THR A 367 13.45 -0.01 27.79
CA THR A 367 13.26 -1.45 27.56
C THR A 367 14.49 -2.25 27.98
N GLY A 368 15.51 -1.60 28.56
CA GLY A 368 16.80 -2.20 28.90
C GLY A 368 17.58 -2.77 27.70
N ARG A 369 18.72 -3.43 27.98
CA ARG A 369 19.50 -4.23 27.02
C ARG A 369 19.66 -5.65 27.59
N PRO A 370 19.58 -6.71 26.76
CA PRO A 370 19.31 -6.71 25.33
C PRO A 370 17.82 -6.59 24.96
N ASN A 371 16.90 -6.84 25.91
CA ASN A 371 15.46 -6.88 25.70
C ASN A 371 14.70 -6.46 26.98
N VAL A 372 13.37 -6.53 26.91
CA VAL A 372 12.44 -6.14 28.00
C VAL A 372 12.61 -6.92 29.30
N ASP A 373 13.28 -8.08 29.28
CA ASP A 373 13.50 -8.90 30.48
C ASP A 373 14.34 -8.14 31.52
N TRP A 374 15.14 -7.17 31.09
CA TRP A 374 15.87 -6.27 31.97
C TRP A 374 14.93 -5.52 32.94
N CYS A 375 13.71 -5.18 32.51
CA CYS A 375 12.72 -4.50 33.33
C CYS A 375 12.22 -5.36 34.51
N GLU A 376 12.34 -6.68 34.44
CA GLU A 376 11.96 -7.59 35.54
C GLU A 376 12.87 -7.43 36.76
N THR A 377 14.14 -7.09 36.53
CA THR A 377 15.15 -6.93 37.59
C THR A 377 15.37 -5.46 37.98
N HIS A 378 14.93 -4.49 37.16
CA HIS A 378 15.12 -3.05 37.36
C HIS A 378 13.77 -2.32 37.43
N LYS A 379 12.93 -2.78 38.36
CA LYS A 379 11.55 -2.31 38.52
C LYS A 379 11.46 -0.81 38.88
N PRO A 380 12.25 -0.29 39.85
CA PRO A 380 12.18 1.12 40.22
C PRO A 380 12.54 2.07 39.08
N GLU A 381 13.58 1.74 38.29
CA GLU A 381 14.01 2.52 37.13
C GLU A 381 12.96 2.49 36.03
N THR A 382 12.37 1.31 35.79
CA THR A 382 11.29 1.15 34.81
C THR A 382 10.07 1.97 35.20
N ILE A 383 9.66 1.98 36.47
CA ILE A 383 8.57 2.84 36.96
C ILE A 383 8.92 4.31 36.79
N ARG A 384 10.13 4.72 37.21
CA ARG A 384 10.57 6.13 37.15
C ARG A 384 10.51 6.68 35.73
N THR A 385 11.03 5.96 34.75
CA THR A 385 11.05 6.45 33.37
C THR A 385 9.73 6.20 32.64
N ASN A 386 9.22 4.96 32.63
CA ASN A 386 8.05 4.63 31.80
C ASN A 386 6.75 5.15 32.38
N VAL A 387 6.64 5.25 33.71
CA VAL A 387 5.41 5.71 34.39
C VAL A 387 5.53 7.17 34.79
N VAL A 388 6.39 7.48 35.76
CA VAL A 388 6.50 8.84 36.32
C VAL A 388 6.92 9.84 35.25
N GLY A 389 7.92 9.50 34.44
CA GLY A 389 8.39 10.37 33.36
C GLY A 389 7.31 10.68 32.31
N THR A 390 6.56 9.67 31.86
CA THR A 390 5.49 9.86 30.88
C THR A 390 4.37 10.76 31.43
N LEU A 391 3.95 10.54 32.68
CA LEU A 391 2.93 11.37 33.34
C LEU A 391 3.43 12.81 33.57
N THR A 392 4.71 12.97 33.92
CA THR A 392 5.34 14.27 34.09
C THR A 392 5.30 15.06 32.78
N LEU A 393 5.61 14.42 31.64
CA LEU A 393 5.54 15.07 30.35
C LEU A 393 4.09 15.47 29.98
N ALA A 394 3.12 14.57 30.22
CA ALA A 394 1.71 14.85 29.94
C ALA A 394 1.19 16.06 30.72
N ASP A 395 1.53 16.14 32.01
CA ASP A 395 1.15 17.24 32.89
C ASP A 395 1.78 18.58 32.48
N ILE A 396 3.08 18.59 32.16
CA ILE A 396 3.74 19.81 31.66
C ILE A 396 3.12 20.25 30.32
N CYS A 397 2.85 19.31 29.40
CA CYS A 397 2.20 19.64 28.15
C CYS A 397 0.83 20.30 28.41
N ARG A 398 0.08 19.82 29.39
CA ARG A 398 -1.22 20.38 29.76
C ARG A 398 -1.11 21.80 30.30
N GLU A 399 -0.14 22.07 31.19
CA GLU A 399 0.11 23.41 31.73
C GLU A 399 0.46 24.45 30.66
N HIS A 400 1.03 23.99 29.55
CA HIS A 400 1.44 24.83 28.42
C HIS A 400 0.45 24.79 27.23
N ASP A 401 -0.75 24.22 27.41
CA ASP A 401 -1.76 24.05 26.36
C ASP A 401 -1.25 23.32 25.11
N LEU A 402 -0.40 22.31 25.33
CA LEU A 402 0.20 21.47 24.30
C LEU A 402 -0.48 20.11 24.24
N LEU A 403 -0.80 19.69 23.01
CA LEU A 403 -1.20 18.31 22.74
C LEU A 403 0.03 17.39 22.77
N MET A 404 -0.07 16.31 23.54
CA MET A 404 0.92 15.25 23.59
C MET A 404 0.45 14.02 22.79
N ILE A 405 1.19 13.64 21.75
CA ILE A 405 1.07 12.36 21.07
C ILE A 405 1.98 11.35 21.77
N ASN A 406 1.40 10.36 22.42
CA ASN A 406 2.11 9.32 23.17
C ASN A 406 2.09 7.98 22.41
N TYR A 407 3.26 7.51 21.98
CA TYR A 407 3.38 6.17 21.39
C TYR A 407 3.44 5.12 22.51
N ALA A 408 2.30 4.45 22.71
CA ALA A 408 2.14 3.34 23.64
C ALA A 408 2.33 1.99 22.93
N THR A 409 2.09 0.90 23.66
CA THR A 409 2.21 -0.47 23.14
C THR A 409 0.90 -1.20 23.29
N GLY A 410 0.47 -1.88 22.22
CA GLY A 410 -0.65 -2.81 22.27
C GLY A 410 -0.28 -4.19 22.84
N CYS A 411 0.97 -4.42 23.25
CA CYS A 411 1.41 -5.65 23.94
C CYS A 411 0.96 -5.70 25.41
N ILE A 412 -0.29 -5.31 25.66
CA ILE A 412 -0.97 -5.26 26.95
C ILE A 412 -2.28 -6.08 26.93
N PHE A 413 -2.49 -6.82 25.84
CA PHE A 413 -3.62 -7.73 25.65
C PHE A 413 -3.16 -9.16 25.35
N GLU A 414 -3.90 -10.13 25.86
CA GLU A 414 -3.80 -11.55 25.55
C GLU A 414 -5.20 -12.14 25.26
N TYR A 415 -5.26 -13.18 24.43
CA TYR A 415 -6.53 -13.82 24.07
C TYR A 415 -7.22 -14.41 25.31
N ASP A 416 -8.54 -14.22 25.40
CA ASP A 416 -9.36 -14.67 26.53
C ASP A 416 -10.69 -15.27 26.04
N ALA A 417 -11.60 -15.60 26.96
CA ALA A 417 -12.88 -16.22 26.62
C ALA A 417 -13.78 -15.30 25.76
N THR A 418 -13.62 -13.99 25.86
CA THR A 418 -14.37 -12.98 25.08
C THR A 418 -13.68 -12.61 23.77
N HIS A 419 -12.36 -12.80 23.71
CA HIS A 419 -11.52 -12.59 22.54
C HIS A 419 -10.76 -13.88 22.22
N PRO A 420 -11.42 -14.94 21.72
CA PRO A 420 -10.77 -16.20 21.40
C PRO A 420 -9.91 -16.10 20.11
N LEU A 421 -8.75 -16.76 20.15
CA LEU A 421 -7.82 -16.86 19.01
C LEU A 421 -8.52 -17.41 17.76
N GLY A 422 -8.27 -16.80 16.60
CA GLY A 422 -8.78 -17.26 15.31
C GLY A 422 -10.20 -16.81 14.95
N THR A 423 -10.88 -16.04 15.81
CA THR A 423 -12.24 -15.54 15.55
C THR A 423 -12.30 -14.18 14.83
N GLY A 424 -11.16 -13.49 14.72
CA GLY A 424 -11.08 -12.13 14.18
C GLY A 424 -11.63 -11.05 15.11
N VAL A 425 -12.13 -11.40 16.30
CA VAL A 425 -12.59 -10.45 17.32
C VAL A 425 -11.38 -9.86 18.04
N GLY A 426 -11.05 -8.60 17.72
CA GLY A 426 -9.94 -7.86 18.32
C GLY A 426 -10.37 -6.95 19.47
N PHE A 427 -9.39 -6.50 20.27
CA PHE A 427 -9.59 -5.54 21.35
C PHE A 427 -9.80 -4.12 20.82
N LYS A 428 -10.78 -3.43 21.37
CA LYS A 428 -11.15 -2.05 21.06
C LYS A 428 -10.39 -1.04 21.93
N GLU A 429 -10.50 0.25 21.59
CA GLU A 429 -9.91 1.35 22.34
C GLU A 429 -10.42 1.43 23.79
N GLU A 430 -11.69 1.09 24.02
CA GLU A 430 -12.35 1.07 25.32
C GLU A 430 -12.00 -0.14 26.20
N ASP A 431 -11.41 -1.19 25.62
CA ASP A 431 -11.13 -2.43 26.36
C ASP A 431 -10.01 -2.24 27.38
N LYS A 432 -10.19 -2.89 28.54
CA LYS A 432 -9.20 -2.86 29.62
C LYS A 432 -8.05 -3.83 29.33
N PRO A 433 -6.79 -3.39 29.48
CA PRO A 433 -5.64 -4.27 29.37
C PRO A 433 -5.77 -5.50 30.27
N ASN A 434 -5.61 -6.70 29.70
CA ASN A 434 -5.73 -7.97 30.42
C ASN A 434 -4.40 -8.75 30.53
N PHE A 435 -3.34 -8.32 29.83
CA PHE A 435 -2.04 -9.00 29.88
C PHE A 435 -1.13 -8.46 30.97
N THR A 436 -0.68 -9.35 31.86
CA THR A 436 0.27 -9.03 32.95
C THR A 436 1.56 -9.85 32.89
N GLY A 437 1.82 -10.56 31.79
CA GLY A 437 2.93 -11.51 31.66
C GLY A 437 4.34 -10.92 31.68
N SER A 438 4.50 -9.59 31.65
CA SER A 438 5.78 -8.93 31.94
C SER A 438 5.59 -7.64 32.74
N PHE A 439 6.56 -7.30 33.58
CA PHE A 439 6.61 -6.06 34.33
C PHE A 439 6.65 -4.85 33.40
N TYR A 440 7.33 -4.95 32.25
CA TYR A 440 7.30 -3.92 31.22
C TYR A 440 5.87 -3.65 30.73
N SER A 441 5.14 -4.69 30.30
CA SER A 441 3.74 -4.56 29.85
C SER A 441 2.84 -4.02 30.97
N LYS A 442 3.05 -4.47 32.22
CA LYS A 442 2.32 -3.96 33.38
C LYS A 442 2.50 -2.46 33.55
N THR A 443 3.73 -1.94 33.45
CA THR A 443 3.96 -0.49 33.55
C THR A 443 3.27 0.29 32.42
N LYS A 444 3.19 -0.29 31.22
CA LYS A 444 2.53 0.35 30.07
C LYS A 444 1.02 0.36 30.19
N ALA A 445 0.42 -0.73 30.68
CA ALA A 445 -1.01 -0.80 30.97
C ALA A 445 -1.44 0.25 32.02
N VAL A 446 -0.69 0.37 33.12
CA VAL A 446 -0.96 1.36 34.17
C VAL A 446 -0.85 2.78 33.64
N VAL A 447 0.17 3.07 32.83
CA VAL A 447 0.37 4.40 32.25
C VAL A 447 -0.74 4.78 31.30
N GLU A 448 -1.19 3.85 30.46
CA GLU A 448 -2.31 4.10 29.56
C GLU A 448 -3.61 4.40 30.33
N GLU A 449 -3.87 3.65 31.42
CA GLU A 449 -5.03 3.90 32.28
C GLU A 449 -4.98 5.29 32.93
N LEU A 450 -3.80 5.73 33.39
CA LEU A 450 -3.63 7.07 33.98
C LEU A 450 -3.66 8.20 32.95
N LEU A 451 -3.10 7.99 31.75
CA LEU A 451 -3.11 8.98 30.66
C LEU A 451 -4.52 9.22 30.10
N ARG A 452 -5.45 8.27 30.29
CA ARG A 452 -6.86 8.44 29.89
C ARG A 452 -7.52 9.64 30.57
N GLU A 453 -7.07 10.00 31.77
CA GLU A 453 -7.58 11.14 32.54
C GLU A 453 -6.99 12.50 32.10
N PHE A 454 -6.01 12.49 31.18
CA PHE A 454 -5.44 13.70 30.60
C PHE A 454 -6.15 14.03 29.29
N ASP A 455 -6.87 15.15 29.29
CA ASP A 455 -7.64 15.60 28.13
C ASP A 455 -6.72 16.07 26.98
N ASN A 456 -5.47 16.44 27.25
CA ASN A 456 -4.49 16.91 26.28
C ASN A 456 -3.63 15.79 25.66
N VAL A 457 -3.99 14.51 25.86
CA VAL A 457 -3.18 13.37 25.41
C VAL A 457 -3.89 12.56 24.33
N CYS A 458 -3.15 12.22 23.28
CA CYS A 458 -3.50 11.22 22.28
C CYS A 458 -2.55 10.01 22.44
N THR A 459 -3.09 8.86 22.81
CA THR A 459 -2.31 7.63 22.98
C THR A 459 -2.47 6.72 21.76
N LEU A 460 -1.36 6.39 21.11
CA LEU A 460 -1.32 5.53 19.93
C LEU A 460 -0.75 4.17 20.31
N ARG A 461 -1.58 3.12 20.30
CA ARG A 461 -1.16 1.74 20.63
C ARG A 461 -0.43 1.11 19.44
N VAL A 462 0.90 1.10 19.50
CA VAL A 462 1.75 0.45 18.49
C VAL A 462 1.86 -1.04 18.80
N ARG A 463 1.71 -1.91 17.80
CA ARG A 463 2.04 -3.34 17.88
C ARG A 463 3.14 -3.70 16.91
N MET A 464 4.14 -4.42 17.40
CA MET A 464 5.19 -5.09 16.60
C MET A 464 5.62 -4.26 15.36
N PRO A 465 6.25 -3.09 15.56
CA PRO A 465 6.45 -2.13 14.48
C PRO A 465 7.32 -2.68 13.35
N ILE A 466 6.86 -2.51 12.12
CA ILE A 466 7.57 -2.83 10.87
C ILE A 466 7.90 -1.54 10.15
N SER A 467 9.11 -1.45 9.59
CA SER A 467 9.54 -0.37 8.68
C SER A 467 10.18 -0.96 7.41
N SER A 468 10.24 -0.19 6.34
CA SER A 468 10.99 -0.52 5.11
C SER A 468 12.50 -0.59 5.35
N ASP A 469 13.03 0.14 6.33
CA ASP A 469 14.41 -0.02 6.78
C ASP A 469 14.61 -1.35 7.54
N LEU A 470 15.08 -2.37 6.82
CA LEU A 470 15.43 -3.69 7.36
C LEU A 470 16.77 -3.69 8.11
N SER A 471 17.57 -2.62 8.01
CA SER A 471 18.83 -2.49 8.76
C SER A 471 18.59 -2.13 10.24
N ASN A 472 17.44 -1.53 10.54
CA ASN A 472 17.07 -1.15 11.90
C ASN A 472 16.86 -2.38 12.80
N PRO A 473 17.67 -2.57 13.87
CA PRO A 473 17.55 -3.73 14.76
C PRO A 473 16.25 -3.73 15.59
N ARG A 474 15.49 -2.63 15.59
CA ARG A 474 14.19 -2.55 16.27
C ARG A 474 13.02 -3.04 15.43
N ASN A 475 13.19 -3.12 14.11
CA ASN A 475 12.19 -3.62 13.16
C ASN A 475 11.83 -5.07 13.49
N PHE A 476 10.52 -5.37 13.57
CA PHE A 476 10.05 -6.71 13.90
C PHE A 476 10.56 -7.77 12.91
N ILE A 477 10.60 -7.47 11.61
CA ILE A 477 11.13 -8.39 10.58
C ILE A 477 12.61 -8.70 10.86
N THR A 478 13.40 -7.69 11.20
CA THR A 478 14.82 -7.88 11.53
C THR A 478 15.01 -8.68 12.82
N LYS A 479 14.12 -8.53 13.81
CA LYS A 479 14.15 -9.33 15.04
C LYS A 479 13.80 -10.79 14.80
N ILE A 480 12.73 -11.06 14.04
CA ILE A 480 12.23 -12.42 13.84
C ILE A 480 13.23 -13.31 13.10
N THR A 481 13.99 -12.73 12.16
CA THR A 481 15.08 -13.45 11.46
C THR A 481 16.22 -13.93 12.36
N ARG A 482 16.33 -13.40 13.59
CA ARG A 482 17.38 -13.75 14.56
C ARG A 482 16.90 -14.70 15.67
N TYR A 483 15.60 -14.98 15.75
CA TYR A 483 15.06 -15.88 16.77
C TYR A 483 15.16 -17.34 16.33
N ASN A 484 15.62 -18.20 17.26
CA ASN A 484 15.72 -19.65 17.02
C ASN A 484 14.35 -20.35 16.97
N LYS A 485 13.31 -19.70 17.48
CA LYS A 485 11.93 -20.20 17.52
C LYS A 485 10.99 -19.06 17.15
N VAL A 486 10.05 -19.34 16.26
CA VAL A 486 8.94 -18.47 15.89
C VAL A 486 7.66 -19.18 16.28
N VAL A 487 6.74 -18.47 16.93
CA VAL A 487 5.44 -19.00 17.33
C VAL A 487 4.39 -18.52 16.34
N ASP A 488 3.57 -19.44 15.87
CA ASP A 488 2.48 -19.17 14.93
C ASP A 488 1.22 -18.74 15.70
N ILE A 489 1.08 -17.42 15.89
CA ILE A 489 -0.05 -16.80 16.57
C ILE A 489 -0.45 -15.57 15.77
N SER A 490 -1.74 -15.46 15.45
CA SER A 490 -2.29 -14.29 14.79
C SER A 490 -1.99 -13.00 15.56
N ASN A 491 -1.65 -11.93 14.86
CA ASN A 491 -1.19 -10.72 15.51
C ASN A 491 -1.45 -9.45 14.72
N SER A 492 -1.81 -8.39 15.43
CA SER A 492 -1.87 -7.05 14.85
C SER A 492 -0.48 -6.45 14.67
N MET A 493 -0.27 -5.71 13.58
CA MET A 493 1.01 -5.06 13.27
C MET A 493 0.84 -3.56 12.99
N THR A 494 1.88 -2.79 13.29
CA THR A 494 1.99 -1.36 12.98
C THR A 494 3.05 -1.15 11.90
N ILE A 495 2.62 -0.79 10.69
CA ILE A 495 3.54 -0.37 9.62
C ILE A 495 3.91 1.11 9.84
N LEU A 496 5.13 1.35 10.30
CA LEU A 496 5.60 2.69 10.68
C LEU A 496 5.60 3.67 9.51
N ASP A 497 5.97 3.22 8.32
CA ASP A 497 6.05 4.09 7.13
C ASP A 497 4.68 4.64 6.71
N GLU A 498 3.62 3.90 6.99
CA GLU A 498 2.24 4.29 6.70
C GLU A 498 1.64 5.10 7.85
N LEU A 499 1.84 4.63 9.09
CA LEU A 499 1.13 5.15 10.25
C LEU A 499 1.83 6.36 10.88
N LEU A 500 3.17 6.47 10.85
CA LEU A 500 3.83 7.67 11.40
C LEU A 500 3.39 8.99 10.74
N PRO A 501 3.19 9.07 9.40
CA PRO A 501 2.57 10.26 8.79
C PRO A 501 1.16 10.54 9.32
N VAL A 502 0.38 9.50 9.65
CA VAL A 502 -0.97 9.64 10.19
C VAL A 502 -0.94 10.26 11.58
N SER A 503 0.01 9.90 12.46
CA SER A 503 0.09 10.50 13.80
C SER A 503 0.33 12.02 13.76
N ILE A 504 1.02 12.51 12.73
CA ILE A 504 1.23 13.94 12.50
C ILE A 504 -0.08 14.62 12.08
N GLU A 505 -0.86 13.99 11.21
CA GLU A 505 -2.19 14.50 10.84
C GLU A 505 -3.17 14.43 12.02
N MET A 506 -3.08 13.41 12.88
CA MET A 506 -3.85 13.33 14.12
C MET A 506 -3.49 14.47 15.07
N ALA A 507 -2.20 14.80 15.20
CA ALA A 507 -1.74 15.95 15.98
C ALA A 507 -2.31 17.25 15.42
N LYS A 508 -2.20 17.49 14.11
CA LYS A 508 -2.77 18.68 13.45
C LYS A 508 -4.27 18.85 13.65
N ARG A 509 -5.00 17.75 13.82
CA ARG A 509 -6.45 17.72 14.07
C ARG A 509 -6.81 17.77 15.56
N ASN A 510 -5.83 17.87 16.46
CA ASN A 510 -6.04 17.86 17.91
C ASN A 510 -6.82 16.65 18.40
N LEU A 511 -6.57 15.47 17.81
CA LEU A 511 -7.19 14.24 18.28
C LEU A 511 -6.66 13.88 19.67
N ARG A 512 -7.54 13.30 20.49
CA ARG A 512 -7.30 12.96 21.91
C ARG A 512 -7.78 11.53 22.17
N GLY A 513 -7.47 10.99 23.34
CA GLY A 513 -7.87 9.64 23.74
C GLY A 513 -6.97 8.54 23.19
N ILE A 514 -7.42 7.28 23.33
CA ILE A 514 -6.66 6.09 22.97
C ILE A 514 -7.07 5.64 21.57
N TRP A 515 -6.10 5.22 20.75
CA TRP A 515 -6.29 4.74 19.38
C TRP A 515 -5.50 3.47 19.15
N ASN A 516 -6.15 2.44 18.60
CA ASN A 516 -5.45 1.25 18.13
C ASN A 516 -4.68 1.58 16.85
N PHE A 517 -3.36 1.73 16.97
CA PHE A 517 -2.51 2.24 15.90
C PHE A 517 -1.90 1.10 15.07
N THR A 518 -2.78 0.28 14.48
CA THR A 518 -2.43 -0.97 13.78
C THR A 518 -3.15 -1.07 12.44
N THR A 519 -2.51 -1.68 11.44
CA THR A 519 -2.98 -1.71 10.05
C THR A 519 -3.48 -3.09 9.58
N LEU A 520 -3.00 -4.17 10.20
CA LEU A 520 -3.26 -5.55 9.77
C LEU A 520 -3.40 -6.45 10.99
N VAL A 521 -4.32 -7.42 10.94
CA VAL A 521 -4.29 -8.65 11.74
C VAL A 521 -3.72 -9.73 10.81
N LEU A 522 -2.50 -10.19 11.07
CA LEU A 522 -1.86 -11.30 10.35
C LEU A 522 -2.18 -12.63 11.03
#